data_AF-A0AAW0D6A1-F1
#
_entry.id   AF-A0AAW0D6A1-F1
#
_cell.length_a   1.000
_cell.length_b   1.000
_cell.length_c   1.000
_cell.angle_alpha   90.00
_cell.angle_beta   90.00
_cell.angle_gamma   90.00
#
_symmetry.space_group_name_H-M   'P 1'
#
loop_
_entity.id
_entity.type
_entity.pdbx_description
1 polymer ?
#
loop_
_entity_poly.entity_id
_entity_poly.type
_entity_poly.pdbx_seq_one_letter_code
_entity_poly.pdbx_strand_id
1 'polypeptide(L)'
;MSVFGALRRDPQLQALTMSHIFLFTRLLSVLKNDIMLCQPVGIPVDIAPPLLPEVVSGFIATAVEISLESVGKLWELLKEDVWHLSETKLSPIEEDLFRVHGWKVGLTSLTLYPPTHTCQNPDCARTNPLKKPEARQVVVYTQGTGVMPAWAIHLYCPDCNTNYHHNFFVRGGMRTYYGNKPAYIQIGEHQFAERKLIGLWVSLMLVAWVSATNCARAYDMALSGQQERDFADGGWQFGCVLTTDHVWDAFIILTLLDYNDRKDTCLHVPHTGEQKDRFADAMRARNREVIQDGQDEIAHCCNKCMREWIGPDGTTRDVQLIIGDGMAMGHRRCQDSRCTSELSNNRHRFCFEHRHLEDVCSIVGCDTRAVPGTKSCADPGHTEMERLHYERGRAAFTLRDRLQKHRLAHPKDQSLPVPEDVDDDEGMEWFELDGNGQVQLQRGIDPGSIGVEDSIPCEATKSDTGNRKYKALFGGLRTHNEQILVRPCGVIVSRATFYNAEAVSNVLLFVEKTFSVPRAFKPEHFVYDTNCDAKQQVLAHPEEWS
;
A
#
# COMPACT_ATOMS: atom_id res chain seq x y z
N MET A 1 1.76 20.09 -50.59
CA MET A 1 2.50 21.38 -50.44
C MET A 1 3.19 21.33 -49.09
N SER A 2 4.47 21.70 -48.94
CA SER A 2 5.10 21.59 -47.62
C SER A 2 4.47 22.59 -46.65
N VAL A 3 4.30 22.20 -45.39
CA VAL A 3 3.78 23.04 -44.29
C VAL A 3 4.50 24.40 -44.25
N PHE A 4 5.82 24.40 -44.37
CA PHE A 4 6.65 25.61 -44.43
C PHE A 4 6.37 26.49 -45.66
N GLY A 5 5.97 25.89 -46.79
CA GLY A 5 5.57 26.63 -47.99
C GLY A 5 4.21 27.32 -47.83
N ALA A 6 3.28 26.70 -47.09
CA ALA A 6 1.99 27.30 -46.75
C ALA A 6 2.15 28.44 -45.72
N LEU A 7 2.96 28.22 -44.67
CA LEU A 7 3.28 29.23 -43.65
C LEU A 7 3.88 30.51 -44.24
N ARG A 8 4.75 30.40 -45.26
CA ARG A 8 5.37 31.56 -45.92
C ARG A 8 4.41 32.37 -46.81
N ARG A 9 3.28 31.79 -47.24
CA ARG A 9 2.34 32.45 -48.15
C ARG A 9 1.24 33.22 -47.42
N ASP A 10 0.96 32.88 -46.17
CA ASP A 10 -0.04 33.58 -45.38
C ASP A 10 0.58 34.81 -44.69
N PRO A 11 0.15 36.05 -45.01
CA PRO A 11 0.72 37.27 -44.44
C PRO A 11 0.67 37.33 -42.91
N GLN A 12 -0.31 36.68 -42.28
CA GLN A 12 -0.46 36.67 -40.82
C GLN A 12 0.45 35.64 -40.13
N LEU A 13 0.84 34.59 -40.85
CA LEU A 13 1.74 33.56 -40.34
C LEU A 13 3.22 33.88 -40.61
N GLN A 14 3.53 34.81 -41.50
CA GLN A 14 4.89 35.25 -41.81
C GLN A 14 5.63 35.84 -40.60
N ALA A 15 4.91 36.44 -39.65
CA ALA A 15 5.49 37.00 -38.42
C ALA A 15 5.80 35.94 -37.35
N LEU A 16 5.40 34.68 -37.56
CA LEU A 16 5.58 33.62 -36.57
C LEU A 16 6.99 33.04 -36.62
N THR A 17 7.58 32.88 -35.44
CA THR A 17 8.87 32.21 -35.28
C THR A 17 8.69 30.70 -35.23
N MET A 18 9.79 29.95 -35.37
CA MET A 18 9.76 28.51 -35.13
C MET A 18 9.37 28.18 -33.69
N SER A 19 9.78 28.99 -32.72
CA SER A 19 9.40 28.82 -31.32
C SER A 19 7.89 28.89 -31.12
N HIS A 20 7.18 29.81 -31.80
CA HIS A 20 5.71 29.87 -31.74
C HIS A 20 5.07 28.59 -32.28
N ILE A 21 5.58 28.06 -33.39
CA ILE A 21 5.04 26.84 -34.01
C ILE A 21 5.33 25.61 -33.14
N PHE A 22 6.53 25.50 -32.57
CA PHE A 22 6.85 24.41 -31.63
C PHE A 22 5.99 24.48 -30.37
N LEU A 23 5.82 25.66 -29.79
CA LEU A 23 5.02 25.83 -28.58
C LEU A 23 3.53 25.52 -28.86
N PHE A 24 2.99 26.03 -29.97
CA PHE A 24 1.63 25.73 -30.43
C PHE A 24 1.37 24.23 -30.55
N THR A 25 2.27 23.51 -31.24
CA THR A 25 2.11 22.06 -31.47
C THR A 25 2.24 21.26 -30.17
N ARG A 26 3.19 21.62 -29.30
CA ARG A 26 3.41 20.94 -28.01
C ARG A 26 2.27 21.14 -27.03
N LEU A 27 1.77 22.36 -26.83
CA LEU A 27 0.66 22.64 -25.92
C LEU A 27 -0.64 21.96 -26.38
N LEU A 28 -0.94 21.96 -27.68
CA LEU A 28 -2.14 21.28 -28.19
C LEU A 28 -2.03 19.75 -28.14
N SER A 29 -0.81 19.20 -28.21
CA SER A 29 -0.61 17.74 -28.18
C SER A 29 -1.10 17.08 -26.89
N VAL A 30 -1.09 17.81 -25.76
CA VAL A 30 -1.59 17.31 -24.47
C VAL A 30 -3.09 17.59 -24.24
N LEU A 31 -3.73 18.36 -25.12
CA LEU A 31 -5.13 18.76 -25.03
C LEU A 31 -6.07 18.00 -25.99
N LYS A 32 -5.59 16.93 -26.64
CA LYS A 32 -6.36 16.20 -27.66
C LYS A 32 -7.71 15.71 -27.14
N ASN A 33 -7.74 15.15 -25.92
CA ASN A 33 -8.99 14.69 -25.33
C ASN A 33 -9.95 15.84 -25.03
N ASP A 34 -9.45 16.98 -24.55
CA ASP A 34 -10.25 18.18 -24.31
C ASP A 34 -10.81 18.76 -25.63
N ILE A 35 -10.02 18.71 -26.70
CA ILE A 35 -10.45 19.10 -28.05
C ILE A 35 -11.54 18.14 -28.56
N MET A 36 -11.32 16.83 -28.45
CA MET A 36 -12.23 15.79 -28.94
C MET A 36 -13.56 15.78 -28.19
N LEU A 37 -13.53 16.11 -26.90
CA LEU A 37 -14.71 16.15 -26.07
C LEU A 37 -15.75 17.17 -26.58
N CYS A 38 -15.28 18.31 -27.06
CA CYS A 38 -16.11 19.41 -27.58
C CYS A 38 -16.63 19.18 -29.00
N GLN A 39 -16.23 18.10 -29.67
CA GLN A 39 -16.63 17.83 -31.05
C GLN A 39 -18.05 17.26 -31.15
N PRO A 40 -18.76 17.50 -32.27
CA PRO A 40 -20.02 16.83 -32.59
C PRO A 40 -19.93 15.30 -32.55
N VAL A 41 -21.06 14.64 -32.32
CA VAL A 41 -21.16 13.17 -32.38
C VAL A 41 -20.88 12.71 -33.81
N GLY A 42 -20.02 11.70 -33.97
CA GLY A 42 -19.69 11.09 -35.26
C GLY A 42 -18.30 11.43 -35.80
N ILE A 43 -17.55 12.33 -35.15
CA ILE A 43 -16.12 12.52 -35.46
C ILE A 43 -15.32 11.39 -34.79
N PRO A 44 -14.56 10.58 -35.56
CA PRO A 44 -13.69 9.55 -35.00
C PRO A 44 -12.55 10.13 -34.17
N VAL A 45 -12.14 9.41 -33.12
CA VAL A 45 -11.13 9.88 -32.15
C VAL A 45 -9.72 9.92 -32.76
N ASP A 46 -9.47 9.10 -33.78
CA ASP A 46 -8.21 8.95 -34.50
C ASP A 46 -7.99 10.01 -35.59
N ILE A 47 -8.98 10.87 -35.84
CA ILE A 47 -8.92 11.90 -36.87
C ILE A 47 -8.85 13.29 -36.23
N ALA A 48 -7.96 14.14 -36.76
CA ALA A 48 -7.83 15.51 -36.28
C ALA A 48 -9.14 16.29 -36.52
N PRO A 49 -9.79 16.80 -35.47
CA PRO A 49 -11.08 17.43 -35.62
C PRO A 49 -10.99 18.75 -36.38
N PRO A 50 -12.03 19.11 -37.16
CA PRO A 50 -12.03 20.32 -37.97
C PRO A 50 -12.07 21.60 -37.12
N LEU A 51 -12.65 21.53 -35.93
CA LEU A 51 -12.87 22.69 -35.06
C LEU A 51 -11.95 22.64 -33.85
N LEU A 52 -11.22 23.72 -33.61
CA LEU A 52 -10.52 23.95 -32.35
C LEU A 52 -11.47 24.69 -31.39
N PRO A 53 -11.80 24.16 -30.20
CA PRO A 53 -12.73 24.82 -29.28
C PRO A 53 -12.28 26.23 -28.88
N GLU A 54 -13.23 27.13 -28.66
CA GLU A 54 -12.95 28.55 -28.35
C GLU A 54 -12.07 28.71 -27.10
N VAL A 55 -12.33 27.92 -26.05
CA VAL A 55 -11.55 27.93 -24.81
C VAL A 55 -10.09 27.53 -25.07
N VAL A 56 -9.87 26.50 -25.90
CA VAL A 56 -8.52 26.06 -26.27
C VAL A 56 -7.84 27.09 -27.16
N SER A 57 -8.57 27.66 -28.12
CA SER A 57 -8.07 28.72 -29.00
C SER A 57 -7.63 29.96 -28.22
N GLY A 58 -8.44 30.40 -27.25
CA GLY A 58 -8.13 31.53 -26.36
C GLY A 58 -6.90 31.27 -25.50
N PHE A 59 -6.81 30.08 -24.89
CA PHE A 59 -5.62 29.67 -24.14
C PHE A 59 -4.36 29.74 -25.00
N ILE A 60 -4.37 29.09 -26.17
CA ILE A 60 -3.21 29.05 -27.07
C ILE A 60 -2.82 30.46 -27.57
N ALA A 61 -3.80 31.29 -27.93
CA ALA A 61 -3.53 32.67 -28.34
C ALA A 61 -2.76 33.45 -27.25
N THR A 62 -3.19 33.31 -25.99
CA THR A 62 -2.52 33.98 -24.87
C THR A 62 -1.18 33.35 -24.49
N ALA A 63 -1.08 32.02 -24.45
CA ALA A 63 0.12 31.31 -24.03
C ALA A 63 1.26 31.37 -25.06
N VAL A 64 0.93 31.43 -26.35
CA VAL A 64 1.91 31.52 -27.45
C VAL A 64 2.12 32.97 -27.90
N GLU A 65 1.35 33.92 -27.35
CA GLU A 65 1.38 35.35 -27.71
C GLU A 65 1.08 35.63 -29.20
N ILE A 66 0.04 34.98 -29.73
CA ILE A 66 -0.39 35.12 -31.14
C ILE A 66 -1.87 35.48 -31.24
N SER A 67 -2.30 36.04 -32.37
CA SER A 67 -3.71 36.37 -32.58
C SER A 67 -4.59 35.11 -32.72
N LEU A 68 -5.87 35.22 -32.34
CA LEU A 68 -6.86 34.15 -32.54
C LEU A 68 -7.00 33.74 -34.02
N GLU A 69 -6.82 34.69 -34.93
CA GLU A 69 -6.85 34.41 -36.38
C GLU A 69 -5.66 33.54 -36.80
N SER A 70 -4.46 33.82 -36.27
CA SER A 70 -3.28 32.98 -36.49
C SER A 70 -3.45 31.59 -35.88
N VAL A 71 -4.10 31.46 -34.73
CA VAL A 71 -4.43 30.16 -34.12
C VAL A 71 -5.31 29.31 -35.05
N GLY A 72 -6.38 29.89 -35.59
CA GLY A 72 -7.28 29.19 -36.51
C GLY A 72 -6.56 28.70 -37.77
N LYS A 73 -5.76 29.57 -38.39
CA LYS A 73 -4.96 29.23 -39.58
C LYS A 73 -3.87 28.19 -39.29
N LEU A 74 -3.19 28.28 -38.15
CA LEU A 74 -2.23 27.26 -37.73
C LEU A 74 -2.92 25.91 -37.52
N TRP A 75 -4.11 25.88 -36.91
CA TRP A 75 -4.87 24.64 -36.76
C TRP A 75 -5.23 24.03 -38.11
N GLU A 76 -5.74 24.81 -39.06
CA GLU A 76 -6.04 24.32 -40.41
C GLU A 76 -4.82 23.67 -41.10
N LEU A 77 -3.62 24.22 -40.87
CA LEU A 77 -2.38 23.74 -41.47
C LEU A 77 -1.73 22.57 -40.72
N LEU A 78 -1.79 22.56 -39.38
CA LEU A 78 -0.98 21.69 -38.52
C LEU A 78 -1.80 20.68 -37.73
N LYS A 79 -3.14 20.68 -37.80
CA LYS A 79 -3.98 19.79 -36.99
C LYS A 79 -3.59 18.31 -37.11
N GLU A 80 -3.25 17.84 -38.31
CA GLU A 80 -2.83 16.45 -38.52
C GLU A 80 -1.49 16.18 -37.83
N ASP A 81 -0.52 17.09 -37.97
CA ASP A 81 0.78 16.97 -37.30
C ASP A 81 0.61 16.95 -35.77
N VAL A 82 -0.24 17.83 -35.23
CA VAL A 82 -0.56 17.87 -33.80
C VAL A 82 -1.25 16.58 -33.35
N TRP A 83 -2.21 16.09 -34.13
CA TRP A 83 -3.00 14.91 -33.76
C TRP A 83 -2.16 13.63 -33.73
N HIS A 84 -1.20 13.51 -34.63
CA HIS A 84 -0.30 12.34 -34.71
C HIS A 84 0.99 12.50 -33.90
N LEU A 85 1.27 13.71 -33.37
CA LEU A 85 2.39 13.94 -32.46
C LEU A 85 2.19 13.10 -31.19
N SER A 86 3.16 12.26 -30.84
CA SER A 86 3.12 11.55 -29.56
C SER A 86 3.08 12.57 -28.40
N GLU A 87 2.25 12.30 -27.39
CA GLU A 87 2.21 13.13 -26.18
C GLU A 87 3.59 13.13 -25.53
N THR A 88 4.31 14.24 -25.69
CA THR A 88 5.60 14.44 -25.05
C THR A 88 5.42 15.18 -23.74
N LYS A 89 6.19 14.79 -22.73
CA LYS A 89 6.25 15.52 -21.48
C LYS A 89 6.61 16.98 -21.75
N LEU A 90 5.82 17.89 -21.21
CA LEU A 90 6.06 19.33 -21.28
C LEU A 90 7.27 19.70 -20.41
N SER A 91 7.99 20.74 -20.82
CA SER A 91 9.02 21.35 -19.96
C SER A 91 8.37 22.14 -18.83
N PRO A 92 9.07 22.41 -17.72
CA PRO A 92 8.52 23.21 -16.62
C PRO A 92 8.01 24.59 -17.05
N ILE A 93 8.64 25.20 -18.06
CA ILE A 93 8.23 26.50 -18.62
C ILE A 93 6.89 26.35 -19.37
N GLU A 94 6.72 25.27 -20.14
CA GLU A 94 5.47 24.99 -20.86
C GLU A 94 4.32 24.63 -19.90
N GLU A 95 4.62 23.92 -18.82
CA GLU A 95 3.66 23.63 -17.75
C GLU A 95 3.22 24.91 -17.02
N ASP A 96 4.14 25.86 -16.81
CA ASP A 96 3.83 27.14 -16.19
C ASP A 96 2.82 27.98 -17.00
N LEU A 97 2.82 27.84 -18.33
CA LEU A 97 1.82 28.50 -19.19
C LEU A 97 0.39 28.03 -18.87
N PHE A 98 0.21 26.75 -18.51
CA PHE A 98 -1.09 26.26 -18.04
C PHE A 98 -1.47 26.89 -16.72
N ARG A 99 -0.53 27.06 -15.79
CA ARG A 99 -0.79 27.76 -14.53
C ARG A 99 -1.25 29.19 -14.76
N VAL A 100 -0.52 29.95 -15.59
CA VAL A 100 -0.77 31.37 -15.81
C VAL A 100 -2.04 31.61 -16.64
N HIS A 101 -2.27 30.83 -17.69
CA HIS A 101 -3.31 31.08 -18.70
C HIS A 101 -4.41 30.01 -18.75
N GLY A 102 -4.11 28.76 -18.40
CA GLY A 102 -5.01 27.62 -18.58
C GLY A 102 -5.94 27.35 -17.40
N TRP A 103 -5.46 27.41 -16.16
CA TRP A 103 -6.21 26.96 -14.98
C TRP A 103 -7.52 27.73 -14.78
N LYS A 104 -7.49 29.05 -15.03
CA LYS A 104 -8.68 29.94 -14.94
C LYS A 104 -9.78 29.58 -15.94
N VAL A 105 -9.44 28.91 -17.03
CA VAL A 105 -10.38 28.46 -18.06
C VAL A 105 -10.61 26.95 -18.01
N GLY A 106 -10.16 26.27 -16.95
CA GLY A 106 -10.37 24.84 -16.74
C GLY A 106 -9.47 23.93 -17.57
N LEU A 107 -8.33 24.41 -18.05
CA LEU A 107 -7.33 23.62 -18.78
C LEU A 107 -6.10 23.37 -17.90
N THR A 108 -5.63 22.12 -17.86
CA THR A 108 -4.42 21.69 -17.17
C THR A 108 -3.50 20.95 -18.14
N SER A 109 -2.20 20.90 -17.83
CA SER A 109 -1.22 20.13 -18.62
C SER A 109 -1.45 18.62 -18.55
N LEU A 110 -2.21 18.16 -17.55
CA LEU A 110 -2.63 16.79 -17.36
C LEU A 110 -4.14 16.73 -17.11
N THR A 111 -4.84 15.90 -17.88
CA THR A 111 -6.24 15.55 -17.65
C THR A 111 -6.39 14.04 -17.71
N LEU A 112 -6.92 13.45 -16.63
CA LEU A 112 -7.08 12.02 -16.46
C LEU A 112 -8.42 11.56 -17.05
N TYR A 113 -8.37 11.02 -18.26
CA TYR A 113 -9.52 10.43 -18.95
C TYR A 113 -9.59 8.91 -18.73
N PRO A 114 -10.79 8.30 -18.82
CA PRO A 114 -10.90 6.86 -19.00
C PRO A 114 -10.14 6.42 -20.26
N PRO A 115 -9.65 5.17 -20.34
CA PRO A 115 -8.88 4.68 -21.49
C PRO A 115 -9.71 4.53 -22.78
N THR A 116 -11.00 4.86 -22.73
CA THR A 116 -11.95 4.68 -23.81
C THR A 116 -12.95 5.83 -23.85
N HIS A 117 -13.33 6.21 -25.07
CA HIS A 117 -14.38 7.21 -25.32
C HIS A 117 -15.69 6.56 -25.77
N THR A 118 -15.79 5.24 -25.77
CA THR A 118 -17.00 4.50 -26.17
C THR A 118 -17.38 3.50 -25.09
N CYS A 119 -18.64 3.05 -25.11
CA CYS A 119 -19.08 2.03 -24.18
C CYS A 119 -18.33 0.71 -24.46
N GLN A 120 -17.67 0.15 -23.44
CA GLN A 120 -16.97 -1.13 -23.51
C GLN A 120 -17.82 -2.29 -22.99
N ASN A 121 -19.06 -2.03 -22.59
CA ASN A 121 -19.96 -3.10 -22.15
C ASN A 121 -20.44 -3.89 -23.38
N PRO A 122 -20.09 -5.18 -23.53
CA PRO A 122 -20.49 -5.99 -24.69
C PRO A 122 -22.01 -6.13 -24.80
N ASP A 123 -22.73 -6.03 -23.68
CA ASP A 123 -24.19 -6.10 -23.63
C ASP A 123 -24.88 -4.77 -23.97
N CYS A 124 -24.11 -3.73 -24.29
CA CYS A 124 -24.63 -2.40 -24.62
C CYS A 124 -24.54 -2.12 -26.11
N ALA A 125 -25.68 -1.86 -26.74
CA ALA A 125 -25.75 -1.53 -28.18
C ALA A 125 -25.25 -0.12 -28.54
N ARG A 126 -24.78 0.66 -27.55
CA ARG A 126 -24.35 2.04 -27.78
C ARG A 126 -23.04 2.09 -28.55
N THR A 127 -23.08 2.65 -29.75
CA THR A 127 -21.90 2.92 -30.58
C THR A 127 -21.43 4.37 -30.53
N ASN A 128 -22.31 5.29 -30.11
CA ASN A 128 -21.99 6.72 -30.01
C ASN A 128 -20.93 6.98 -28.93
N PRO A 129 -19.95 7.88 -29.18
CA PRO A 129 -19.00 8.32 -28.19
C PRO A 129 -19.67 8.80 -26.90
N LEU A 130 -19.08 8.44 -25.77
CA LEU A 130 -19.44 8.95 -24.45
C LEU A 130 -18.93 10.38 -24.33
N LYS A 131 -19.82 11.27 -23.90
CA LYS A 131 -19.50 12.66 -23.61
C LYS A 131 -19.55 12.89 -22.10
N LYS A 132 -18.83 13.91 -21.64
CA LYS A 132 -18.51 14.21 -20.24
C LYS A 132 -19.77 14.49 -19.39
N PRO A 133 -20.14 13.59 -18.46
CA PRO A 133 -21.07 13.87 -17.36
C PRO A 133 -20.47 14.73 -16.25
N GLU A 134 -19.17 14.56 -15.91
CA GLU A 134 -18.59 15.13 -14.69
C GLU A 134 -17.08 15.38 -14.87
N ALA A 135 -16.61 16.51 -14.32
CA ALA A 135 -15.19 16.81 -14.12
C ALA A 135 -14.94 17.06 -12.64
N ARG A 136 -13.85 16.50 -12.12
CA ARG A 136 -13.39 16.77 -10.76
C ARG A 136 -11.98 17.33 -10.76
N GLN A 137 -11.75 18.35 -9.95
CA GLN A 137 -10.39 18.75 -9.62
C GLN A 137 -9.72 17.62 -8.84
N VAL A 138 -8.48 17.30 -9.18
CA VAL A 138 -7.67 16.31 -8.47
C VAL A 138 -6.23 16.80 -8.36
N VAL A 139 -5.44 16.12 -7.53
CA VAL A 139 -4.02 16.36 -7.32
C VAL A 139 -3.25 15.13 -7.75
N VAL A 140 -2.18 15.33 -8.51
CA VAL A 140 -1.33 14.26 -9.04
C VAL A 140 0.09 14.41 -8.52
N TYR A 141 0.56 13.41 -7.79
CA TYR A 141 1.93 13.31 -7.31
C TYR A 141 2.79 12.66 -8.37
N THR A 142 3.76 13.40 -8.91
CA THR A 142 4.69 12.89 -9.93
C THR A 142 6.12 12.82 -9.39
N GLN A 143 6.94 11.94 -9.96
CA GLN A 143 8.33 11.78 -9.56
C GLN A 143 9.19 12.97 -10.00
N GLY A 144 8.92 13.55 -11.17
CA GLY A 144 9.85 14.49 -11.82
C GLY A 144 9.38 15.93 -11.96
N THR A 145 8.07 16.19 -11.92
CA THR A 145 7.51 17.55 -12.00
C THR A 145 7.08 18.06 -10.62
N GLY A 146 6.93 17.16 -9.66
CA GLY A 146 6.33 17.43 -8.36
C GLY A 146 4.83 17.28 -8.39
N VAL A 147 4.17 17.97 -7.46
CA VAL A 147 2.71 17.90 -7.30
C VAL A 147 2.03 18.81 -8.33
N MET A 148 1.02 18.28 -9.03
CA MET A 148 0.33 19.00 -10.11
C MET A 148 -1.18 18.99 -9.92
N PRO A 149 -1.88 20.08 -10.26
CA PRO A 149 -3.33 20.04 -10.41
C PRO A 149 -3.69 19.37 -11.73
N ALA A 150 -4.74 18.54 -11.71
CA ALA A 150 -5.24 17.89 -12.91
C ALA A 150 -6.76 17.70 -12.84
N TRP A 151 -7.43 17.63 -13.98
CA TRP A 151 -8.83 17.25 -14.01
C TRP A 151 -8.99 15.73 -14.14
N ALA A 152 -9.87 15.13 -13.35
CA ALA A 152 -10.34 13.77 -13.58
C ALA A 152 -11.70 13.82 -14.29
N ILE A 153 -11.76 13.22 -15.48
CA ILE A 153 -12.98 13.18 -16.29
C ILE A 153 -13.65 11.82 -16.12
N HIS A 154 -14.94 11.85 -15.83
CA HIS A 154 -15.77 10.66 -15.81
C HIS A 154 -16.60 10.64 -17.09
N LEU A 155 -16.79 9.46 -17.69
CA LEU A 155 -17.64 9.26 -18.87
C LEU A 155 -18.79 8.31 -18.52
N TYR A 156 -20.03 8.71 -18.77
CA TYR A 156 -21.21 7.94 -18.38
C TYR A 156 -21.95 7.41 -19.60
N CYS A 157 -22.25 6.11 -19.59
CA CYS A 157 -23.13 5.49 -20.56
C CYS A 157 -24.56 5.44 -20.00
N PRO A 158 -25.51 6.21 -20.55
CA PRO A 158 -26.89 6.21 -20.07
C PRO A 158 -27.65 4.93 -20.42
N ASP A 159 -27.20 4.19 -21.45
CA ASP A 159 -27.93 3.02 -21.96
C ASP A 159 -27.70 1.79 -21.09
N CYS A 160 -26.51 1.64 -20.48
CA CYS A 160 -26.19 0.53 -19.58
C CYS A 160 -25.79 0.96 -18.16
N ASN A 161 -25.95 2.25 -17.84
CA ASN A 161 -25.64 2.84 -16.52
C ASN A 161 -24.22 2.56 -16.02
N THR A 162 -23.23 2.56 -16.93
CA THR A 162 -21.82 2.39 -16.58
C THR A 162 -21.13 3.74 -16.48
N ASN A 163 -20.43 3.98 -15.37
CA ASN A 163 -19.59 5.17 -15.18
C ASN A 163 -18.11 4.82 -15.33
N TYR A 164 -17.45 5.33 -16.37
CA TYR A 164 -16.06 5.09 -16.67
C TYR A 164 -15.19 6.17 -16.04
N HIS A 165 -14.24 5.76 -15.20
CA HIS A 165 -13.20 6.60 -14.60
C HIS A 165 -11.84 6.29 -15.22
N HIS A 166 -10.79 7.00 -14.80
CA HIS A 166 -9.43 6.82 -15.31
C HIS A 166 -8.87 5.41 -15.07
N ASN A 167 -9.07 4.83 -13.88
CA ASN A 167 -8.48 3.52 -13.52
C ASN A 167 -9.46 2.35 -13.53
N PHE A 168 -10.75 2.62 -13.45
CA PHE A 168 -11.79 1.61 -13.37
C PHE A 168 -13.10 2.13 -13.98
N PHE A 169 -14.05 1.24 -14.20
CA PHE A 169 -15.44 1.62 -14.42
C PHE A 169 -16.33 1.07 -13.31
N VAL A 170 -17.48 1.71 -13.11
CA VAL A 170 -18.47 1.37 -12.09
C VAL A 170 -19.73 0.87 -12.76
N ARG A 171 -20.15 -0.33 -12.38
CA ARG A 171 -21.41 -0.94 -12.82
C ARG A 171 -21.99 -1.79 -11.70
N GLY A 172 -23.27 -1.62 -11.40
CA GLY A 172 -23.95 -2.39 -10.35
C GLY A 172 -23.32 -2.25 -8.96
N GLY A 173 -22.78 -1.07 -8.63
CA GLY A 173 -22.11 -0.82 -7.34
C GLY A 173 -20.71 -1.40 -7.19
N MET A 174 -20.13 -1.98 -8.26
CA MET A 174 -18.79 -2.57 -8.26
C MET A 174 -17.84 -1.75 -9.14
N ARG A 175 -16.62 -1.49 -8.65
CA ARG A 175 -15.49 -0.99 -9.45
C ARG A 175 -14.80 -2.16 -10.11
N THR A 176 -14.61 -2.07 -11.41
CA THR A 176 -13.79 -3.01 -12.18
C THR A 176 -12.63 -2.25 -12.78
N TYR A 177 -11.42 -2.55 -12.32
CA TYR A 177 -10.20 -1.94 -12.83
C TYR A 177 -9.89 -2.47 -14.23
N TYR A 178 -9.38 -1.59 -15.10
CA TYR A 178 -8.95 -2.00 -16.44
C TYR A 178 -7.71 -2.90 -16.35
N GLY A 179 -7.53 -3.80 -17.32
CA GLY A 179 -6.41 -4.75 -17.33
C GLY A 179 -5.04 -4.09 -17.52
N ASN A 180 -4.97 -2.88 -18.10
CA ASN A 180 -3.71 -2.16 -18.25
C ASN A 180 -3.34 -1.40 -16.96
N LYS A 181 -2.05 -1.41 -16.61
CA LYS A 181 -1.54 -0.62 -15.48
C LYS A 181 -1.46 0.84 -15.89
N PRO A 182 -2.32 1.72 -15.34
CA PRO A 182 -2.35 3.12 -15.74
C PRO A 182 -1.06 3.82 -15.32
N ALA A 183 -0.72 4.90 -16.03
CA ALA A 183 0.43 5.73 -15.67
C ALA A 183 0.22 6.44 -14.31
N TYR A 184 -1.04 6.75 -13.98
CA TYR A 184 -1.45 7.39 -12.74
C TYR A 184 -2.50 6.55 -12.04
N ILE A 185 -2.28 6.23 -10.77
CA ILE A 185 -3.19 5.42 -9.94
C ILE A 185 -3.91 6.34 -8.97
N GLN A 186 -5.23 6.19 -8.85
CA GLN A 186 -6.08 6.87 -7.89
C GLN A 186 -5.84 6.27 -6.50
N ILE A 187 -5.26 7.04 -5.60
CA ILE A 187 -4.84 6.64 -4.24
C ILE A 187 -5.67 7.31 -3.13
N GLY A 188 -6.66 8.11 -3.53
CA GLY A 188 -7.61 8.78 -2.66
C GLY A 188 -8.80 9.24 -3.50
N GLU A 189 -9.76 9.94 -2.89
CA GLU A 189 -10.92 10.41 -3.65
C GLU A 189 -10.51 11.42 -4.73
N HIS A 190 -9.56 12.30 -4.41
CA HIS A 190 -9.10 13.38 -5.29
C HIS A 190 -7.58 13.34 -5.51
N GLN A 191 -6.93 12.22 -5.17
CA GLN A 191 -5.48 12.07 -5.17
C GLN A 191 -5.05 10.95 -6.10
N PHE A 192 -4.04 11.23 -6.92
CA PHE A 192 -3.42 10.27 -7.84
C PHE A 192 -1.90 10.28 -7.66
N ALA A 193 -1.24 9.13 -7.83
CA ALA A 193 0.22 9.07 -7.92
C ALA A 193 0.66 8.43 -9.23
N GLU A 194 1.73 8.98 -9.80
CA GLU A 194 2.45 8.38 -10.92
C GLU A 194 3.01 7.01 -10.52
N ARG A 195 2.80 5.99 -11.36
CA ARG A 195 3.27 4.62 -11.10
C ARG A 195 4.78 4.54 -10.85
N LYS A 196 5.59 5.38 -11.51
CA LYS A 196 7.04 5.45 -11.28
C LYS A 196 7.38 5.95 -9.87
N LEU A 197 6.61 6.91 -9.35
CA LEU A 197 6.75 7.41 -7.99
C LEU A 197 6.38 6.31 -6.97
N ILE A 198 5.33 5.56 -7.23
CA ILE A 198 4.95 4.41 -6.39
C ILE A 198 6.09 3.37 -6.38
N GLY A 199 6.68 3.06 -7.54
CA GLY A 199 7.84 2.17 -7.64
C GLY A 199 9.07 2.66 -6.86
N LEU A 200 9.30 3.98 -6.81
CA LEU A 200 10.32 4.57 -5.95
C LEU A 200 10.01 4.32 -4.47
N TRP A 201 8.77 4.54 -4.02
CA TRP A 201 8.38 4.25 -2.64
C TRP A 201 8.58 2.79 -2.27
N VAL A 202 8.17 1.85 -3.13
CA VAL A 202 8.40 0.42 -2.92
C VAL A 202 9.89 0.12 -2.77
N SER A 203 10.72 0.71 -3.63
CA SER A 203 12.18 0.51 -3.58
C SER A 203 12.78 1.08 -2.28
N LEU A 204 12.31 2.24 -1.83
CA LEU A 204 12.76 2.85 -0.57
C LEU A 204 12.34 2.03 0.65
N MET A 205 11.11 1.51 0.65
CA MET A 205 10.62 0.62 1.71
C MET A 205 11.44 -0.68 1.76
N LEU A 206 11.72 -1.26 0.60
CA LEU A 206 12.39 -2.56 0.51
C LEU A 206 13.89 -2.49 0.80
N VAL A 207 14.59 -1.50 0.23
CA VAL A 207 16.07 -1.45 0.24
C VAL A 207 16.60 -0.57 1.37
N ALA A 208 15.91 0.52 1.66
CA ALA A 208 16.34 1.53 2.62
C ALA A 208 15.50 1.53 3.90
N TRP A 209 14.58 0.57 4.05
CA TRP A 209 13.73 0.39 5.25
C TRP A 209 12.96 1.66 5.62
N VAL A 210 12.61 2.47 4.60
CA VAL A 210 11.92 3.73 4.80
C VAL A 210 10.45 3.46 5.04
N SER A 211 9.89 3.95 6.16
CA SER A 211 8.47 3.82 6.45
C SER A 211 7.61 4.60 5.44
N ALA A 212 6.35 4.19 5.23
CA ALA A 212 5.41 4.93 4.37
C ALA A 212 5.26 6.41 4.75
N THR A 213 5.28 6.71 6.05
CA THR A 213 5.29 8.08 6.56
C THR A 213 6.53 8.84 6.11
N ASN A 214 7.71 8.21 6.19
CA ASN A 214 8.95 8.84 5.73
C ASN A 214 9.00 8.93 4.20
N CYS A 215 8.38 8.01 3.44
CA CYS A 215 8.21 8.14 1.99
C CYS A 215 7.37 9.38 1.64
N ALA A 216 6.23 9.58 2.32
CA ALA A 216 5.38 10.75 2.11
C ALA A 216 6.14 12.06 2.40
N ARG A 217 6.85 12.11 3.54
CA ARG A 217 7.66 13.27 3.92
C ARG A 217 8.83 13.53 2.97
N ALA A 218 9.53 12.47 2.56
CA ALA A 218 10.64 12.60 1.62
C ALA A 218 10.15 13.17 0.29
N TYR A 219 8.96 12.75 -0.16
CA TYR A 219 8.30 13.36 -1.30
C TYR A 219 8.03 14.85 -1.07
N ASP A 220 7.37 15.19 0.03
CA ASP A 220 7.03 16.59 0.35
C ASP A 220 8.28 17.49 0.41
N MET A 221 9.37 17.01 1.00
CA MET A 221 10.63 17.76 1.15
C MET A 221 11.46 17.86 -0.14
N ALA A 222 11.51 16.80 -0.94
CA ALA A 222 12.50 16.70 -2.03
C ALA A 222 11.89 16.77 -3.43
N LEU A 223 10.61 16.38 -3.59
CA LEU A 223 10.00 16.17 -4.90
C LEU A 223 8.75 17.00 -5.12
N SER A 224 8.00 17.37 -4.09
CA SER A 224 6.71 18.06 -4.25
C SER A 224 6.82 19.38 -5.01
N GLY A 225 7.93 20.10 -4.84
CA GLY A 225 8.13 21.44 -5.39
C GLY A 225 7.21 22.51 -4.79
N GLN A 226 6.64 22.26 -3.59
CA GLN A 226 5.58 23.03 -2.90
C GLN A 226 5.13 24.36 -3.57
N GLN A 227 3.99 24.29 -4.26
CA GLN A 227 3.31 25.39 -4.95
C GLN A 227 1.92 25.70 -4.33
N GLU A 228 1.73 25.53 -3.02
CA GLU A 228 0.39 25.67 -2.39
C GLU A 228 -0.31 27.01 -2.66
N ARG A 229 0.46 28.11 -2.71
CA ARG A 229 -0.10 29.44 -3.05
C ARG A 229 -0.59 29.49 -4.49
N ASP A 230 0.15 28.89 -5.41
CA ASP A 230 -0.22 28.85 -6.82
C ASP A 230 -1.51 28.05 -7.03
N PHE A 231 -1.69 26.94 -6.31
CA PHE A 231 -2.92 26.14 -6.37
C PHE A 231 -4.12 26.96 -5.90
N ALA A 232 -3.98 27.68 -4.78
CA ALA A 232 -5.03 28.55 -4.27
C ALA A 232 -5.34 29.71 -5.24
N ASP A 233 -4.33 30.40 -5.76
CA ASP A 233 -4.47 31.48 -6.74
C ASP A 233 -5.10 30.98 -8.07
N GLY A 234 -4.86 29.71 -8.38
CA GLY A 234 -5.44 28.97 -9.50
C GLY A 234 -6.88 28.49 -9.32
N GLY A 235 -7.46 28.65 -8.12
CA GLY A 235 -8.80 28.16 -7.79
C GLY A 235 -8.88 26.65 -7.55
N TRP A 236 -7.76 26.01 -7.16
CA TRP A 236 -7.73 24.60 -6.79
C TRP A 236 -8.09 24.40 -5.32
N GLN A 237 -9.08 23.54 -5.04
CA GLN A 237 -9.60 23.36 -3.67
C GLN A 237 -8.84 22.34 -2.82
N PHE A 238 -7.94 21.55 -3.42
CA PHE A 238 -7.25 20.45 -2.74
C PHE A 238 -5.80 20.79 -2.43
N GLY A 239 -5.37 20.44 -1.22
CA GLY A 239 -4.00 20.65 -0.76
C GLY A 239 -3.00 19.68 -1.41
N CYS A 240 -1.72 20.04 -1.32
CA CYS A 240 -0.61 19.32 -1.95
C CYS A 240 0.04 18.27 -1.04
N VAL A 241 -0.41 18.14 0.21
CA VAL A 241 0.26 17.30 1.22
C VAL A 241 -0.02 15.82 0.96
N LEU A 242 1.04 15.02 0.86
CA LEU A 242 0.95 13.57 0.74
C LEU A 242 0.88 12.92 2.13
N THR A 243 -0.01 11.95 2.32
CA THR A 243 -0.20 11.27 3.62
C THR A 243 0.39 9.87 3.62
N THR A 244 0.59 9.31 4.81
CA THR A 244 0.99 7.90 4.98
C THR A 244 -0.02 6.96 4.32
N ASP A 245 -1.32 7.25 4.45
CA ASP A 245 -2.39 6.42 3.90
C ASP A 245 -2.36 6.42 2.36
N HIS A 246 -2.08 7.57 1.74
CA HIS A 246 -1.91 7.64 0.28
C HIS A 246 -0.79 6.72 -0.22
N VAL A 247 0.33 6.63 0.50
CA VAL A 247 1.44 5.76 0.13
C VAL A 247 1.06 4.28 0.27
N TRP A 248 0.37 3.91 1.36
CA TRP A 248 -0.12 2.54 1.55
C TRP A 248 -1.18 2.15 0.52
N ASP A 249 -2.15 3.02 0.24
CA ASP A 249 -3.17 2.80 -0.78
C ASP A 249 -2.52 2.62 -2.15
N ALA A 250 -1.53 3.44 -2.49
CA ALA A 250 -0.76 3.31 -3.72
C ALA A 250 -0.10 1.93 -3.85
N PHE A 251 0.55 1.47 -2.77
CA PHE A 251 1.21 0.17 -2.73
C PHE A 251 0.22 -0.99 -2.85
N ILE A 252 -0.87 -0.96 -2.09
CA ILE A 252 -1.91 -2.00 -2.10
C ILE A 252 -2.55 -2.10 -3.48
N ILE A 253 -2.97 -0.98 -4.05
CA ILE A 253 -3.62 -0.95 -5.37
C ILE A 253 -2.67 -1.46 -6.44
N LEU A 254 -1.42 -0.97 -6.49
CA LEU A 254 -0.44 -1.42 -7.48
C LEU A 254 -0.17 -2.93 -7.34
N THR A 255 -0.02 -3.44 -6.12
CA THR A 255 0.22 -4.87 -5.87
C THR A 255 -0.96 -5.74 -6.30
N LEU A 256 -2.19 -5.30 -6.05
CA LEU A 256 -3.39 -6.02 -6.49
C LEU A 256 -3.55 -5.97 -8.00
N LEU A 257 -3.22 -4.85 -8.65
CA LEU A 257 -3.21 -4.75 -10.11
C LEU A 257 -2.14 -5.67 -10.71
N ASP A 258 -0.93 -5.69 -10.18
CA ASP A 258 0.15 -6.60 -10.60
C ASP A 258 -0.24 -8.06 -10.45
N TYR A 259 -0.92 -8.40 -9.36
CA TYR A 259 -1.39 -9.76 -9.10
C TYR A 259 -2.45 -10.21 -10.11
N ASN A 260 -3.45 -9.36 -10.39
CA ASN A 260 -4.50 -9.68 -11.36
C ASN A 260 -3.96 -9.74 -12.80
N ASP A 261 -3.04 -8.84 -13.16
CA ASP A 261 -2.37 -8.84 -14.46
C ASP A 261 -1.62 -10.16 -14.72
N ARG A 262 -0.89 -10.71 -13.72
CA ARG A 262 -0.23 -12.01 -13.84
C ARG A 262 -1.19 -13.18 -14.01
N LYS A 263 -2.41 -13.05 -13.50
CA LYS A 263 -3.45 -14.09 -13.53
C LYS A 263 -4.38 -13.95 -14.74
N ASP A 264 -4.18 -12.94 -15.59
CA ASP A 264 -5.07 -12.58 -16.68
C ASP A 264 -6.52 -12.33 -16.17
N THR A 265 -6.63 -11.71 -15.00
CA THR A 265 -7.90 -11.33 -14.36
C THR A 265 -7.99 -9.81 -14.17
N CYS A 266 -9.16 -9.32 -13.74
CA CYS A 266 -9.36 -7.92 -13.39
C CYS A 266 -9.61 -7.76 -11.89
N LEU A 267 -9.13 -6.65 -11.31
CA LEU A 267 -9.42 -6.32 -9.92
C LEU A 267 -10.86 -5.79 -9.80
N HIS A 268 -11.65 -6.42 -8.91
CA HIS A 268 -13.00 -6.01 -8.57
C HIS A 268 -13.10 -5.63 -7.09
N VAL A 269 -13.67 -4.47 -6.80
CA VAL A 269 -13.91 -3.99 -5.42
C VAL A 269 -15.21 -3.20 -5.31
N PRO A 270 -15.88 -3.15 -4.15
CA PRO A 270 -17.07 -2.33 -3.95
C PRO A 270 -16.82 -0.86 -4.29
N HIS A 271 -17.80 -0.20 -4.91
CA HIS A 271 -17.69 1.22 -5.24
C HIS A 271 -17.89 2.13 -4.03
N THR A 272 -18.79 1.73 -3.14
CA THR A 272 -19.15 2.42 -1.89
C THR A 272 -18.31 1.91 -0.72
N GLY A 273 -18.32 2.65 0.39
CA GLY A 273 -17.59 2.32 1.60
C GLY A 273 -16.28 3.08 1.75
N GLU A 274 -15.71 2.98 2.94
CA GLU A 274 -14.48 3.66 3.34
C GLU A 274 -13.29 3.21 2.49
N GLN A 275 -12.41 4.16 2.15
CA GLN A 275 -11.20 3.89 1.37
C GLN A 275 -10.35 2.78 2.02
N LYS A 276 -10.11 2.89 3.33
CA LYS A 276 -9.30 1.96 4.13
C LYS A 276 -9.79 0.50 4.07
N ASP A 277 -11.08 0.28 3.83
CA ASP A 277 -11.69 -1.06 3.87
C ASP A 277 -11.90 -1.62 2.45
N ARG A 278 -11.84 -0.77 1.41
CA ARG A 278 -12.25 -1.11 0.04
C ARG A 278 -11.48 -2.28 -0.57
N PHE A 279 -10.20 -2.41 -0.25
CA PHE A 279 -9.33 -3.44 -0.79
C PHE A 279 -9.13 -4.63 0.15
N ALA A 280 -9.72 -4.62 1.35
CA ALA A 280 -9.49 -5.64 2.36
C ALA A 280 -9.90 -7.03 1.87
N ASP A 281 -11.08 -7.18 1.27
CA ASP A 281 -11.54 -8.47 0.76
C ASP A 281 -10.68 -9.00 -0.40
N ALA A 282 -10.22 -8.12 -1.29
CA ALA A 282 -9.33 -8.48 -2.38
C ALA A 282 -7.95 -8.94 -1.84
N MET A 283 -7.41 -8.25 -0.83
CA MET A 283 -6.18 -8.66 -0.15
C MET A 283 -6.34 -10.01 0.57
N ARG A 284 -7.47 -10.23 1.27
CA ARG A 284 -7.76 -11.52 1.91
C ARG A 284 -7.90 -12.64 0.89
N ALA A 285 -8.55 -12.38 -0.26
CA ALA A 285 -8.66 -13.35 -1.34
C ALA A 285 -7.28 -13.74 -1.88
N ARG A 286 -6.43 -12.76 -2.21
CA ARG A 286 -5.04 -13.00 -2.62
C ARG A 286 -4.25 -13.80 -1.57
N ASN A 287 -4.35 -13.44 -0.29
CA ASN A 287 -3.64 -14.14 0.78
C ASN A 287 -4.12 -15.59 0.95
N ARG A 288 -5.43 -15.86 0.83
CA ARG A 288 -5.97 -17.22 0.84
C ARG A 288 -5.43 -18.05 -0.31
N GLU A 289 -5.37 -17.49 -1.51
CA GLU A 289 -4.81 -18.19 -2.67
C GLU A 289 -3.33 -18.51 -2.44
N VAL A 290 -2.53 -17.55 -1.96
CA VAL A 290 -1.12 -17.81 -1.62
C VAL A 290 -0.97 -18.93 -0.57
N ILE A 291 -1.88 -19.01 0.41
CA ILE A 291 -1.87 -20.09 1.42
C ILE A 291 -2.25 -21.45 0.82
N GLN A 292 -3.12 -21.48 -0.19
CA GLN A 292 -3.65 -22.70 -0.80
C GLN A 292 -2.75 -23.22 -1.92
N ASP A 293 -2.30 -22.33 -2.80
CA ASP A 293 -1.60 -22.64 -4.04
C ASP A 293 -0.09 -22.34 -3.97
N GLY A 294 0.36 -21.67 -2.91
CA GLY A 294 1.71 -21.12 -2.79
C GLY A 294 1.86 -19.78 -3.53
N GLN A 295 2.97 -19.09 -3.27
CA GLN A 295 3.39 -17.92 -4.05
C GLN A 295 4.25 -18.34 -5.25
N ASP A 296 4.44 -17.45 -6.22
CA ASP A 296 5.18 -17.74 -7.46
C ASP A 296 6.59 -18.29 -7.20
N GLU A 297 7.22 -17.81 -6.12
CA GLU A 297 8.57 -18.17 -5.69
C GLU A 297 8.68 -19.59 -5.11
N ILE A 298 7.58 -20.31 -4.85
CA ILE A 298 7.62 -21.66 -4.25
C ILE A 298 8.46 -22.65 -5.07
N ALA A 299 8.41 -22.52 -6.40
CA ALA A 299 9.14 -23.33 -7.35
C ALA A 299 10.57 -22.84 -7.63
N HIS A 300 11.07 -21.83 -6.89
CA HIS A 300 12.37 -21.23 -7.15
C HIS A 300 13.51 -22.24 -7.00
N CYS A 301 14.27 -22.45 -8.09
CA CYS A 301 15.47 -23.25 -8.14
C CYS A 301 16.60 -22.49 -8.87
N CYS A 302 17.58 -21.99 -8.13
CA CYS A 302 18.81 -21.43 -8.71
C CYS A 302 20.04 -22.21 -8.22
N ASN A 303 21.19 -21.97 -8.84
CA ASN A 303 22.47 -22.62 -8.51
C ASN A 303 23.00 -22.34 -7.09
N LYS A 304 22.43 -21.35 -6.37
CA LYS A 304 22.71 -21.14 -4.94
C LYS A 304 21.82 -22.01 -4.05
N CYS A 305 20.64 -22.38 -4.54
CA CYS A 305 19.54 -22.95 -3.79
C CYS A 305 19.39 -24.45 -3.99
N MET A 306 19.86 -24.96 -5.12
CA MET A 306 20.04 -26.39 -5.42
C MET A 306 21.47 -26.63 -5.87
N ARG A 307 22.11 -27.70 -5.36
CA ARG A 307 23.41 -28.17 -5.85
C ARG A 307 23.27 -29.56 -6.40
N GLU A 308 23.78 -29.74 -7.62
CA GLU A 308 23.90 -31.04 -8.26
C GLU A 308 25.38 -31.44 -8.31
N TRP A 309 25.69 -32.69 -8.05
CA TRP A 309 27.03 -33.24 -8.20
C TRP A 309 26.98 -34.71 -8.61
N ILE A 310 28.10 -35.21 -9.14
CA ILE A 310 28.25 -36.61 -9.50
C ILE A 310 28.87 -37.34 -8.30
N GLY A 311 28.18 -38.35 -7.80
CA GLY A 311 28.63 -39.21 -6.72
C GLY A 311 29.83 -40.09 -7.13
N PRO A 312 30.51 -40.72 -6.16
CA PRO A 312 31.64 -41.62 -6.44
C PRO A 312 31.27 -42.84 -7.31
N ASP A 313 29.99 -43.18 -7.35
CA ASP A 313 29.36 -44.26 -8.13
C ASP A 313 28.95 -43.82 -9.55
N GLY A 314 29.20 -42.57 -9.93
CA GLY A 314 28.77 -41.99 -11.21
C GLY A 314 27.31 -41.56 -11.25
N THR A 315 26.56 -41.66 -10.15
CA THR A 315 25.17 -41.21 -10.07
C THR A 315 25.09 -39.69 -9.86
N THR A 316 24.17 -39.01 -10.54
CA THR A 316 23.86 -37.62 -10.23
C THR A 316 23.07 -37.56 -8.92
N ARG A 317 23.52 -36.71 -8.01
CA ARG A 317 22.84 -36.41 -6.75
C ARG A 317 22.58 -34.92 -6.67
N ASP A 318 21.45 -34.56 -6.11
CA ASP A 318 21.04 -33.19 -5.86
C ASP A 318 20.72 -32.97 -4.38
N VAL A 319 20.82 -31.72 -3.97
CA VAL A 319 20.40 -31.28 -2.64
C VAL A 319 19.82 -29.88 -2.72
N GLN A 320 18.66 -29.73 -2.12
CA GLN A 320 17.93 -28.49 -1.97
C GLN A 320 17.70 -28.23 -0.48
N LEU A 321 18.02 -27.00 -0.08
CA LEU A 321 17.89 -26.55 1.30
C LEU A 321 16.69 -25.60 1.42
N ILE A 322 16.02 -25.64 2.58
CA ILE A 322 15.16 -24.56 3.05
C ILE A 322 15.56 -24.14 4.46
N ILE A 323 15.50 -22.84 4.73
CA ILE A 323 15.81 -22.24 6.03
C ILE A 323 14.52 -21.67 6.60
N GLY A 324 14.17 -22.04 7.82
CA GLY A 324 13.09 -21.44 8.59
C GLY A 324 13.63 -20.40 9.55
N ASP A 325 13.04 -19.21 9.54
CA ASP A 325 13.45 -18.10 10.39
C ASP A 325 12.23 -17.31 10.89
N GLY A 326 12.33 -16.76 12.08
CA GLY A 326 11.29 -15.98 12.74
C GLY A 326 11.60 -14.50 12.68
N MET A 327 10.75 -13.71 12.01
CA MET A 327 10.90 -12.25 12.02
C MET A 327 9.98 -11.62 13.06
N ALA A 328 10.54 -10.76 13.91
CA ALA A 328 9.81 -9.98 14.92
C ALA A 328 8.95 -8.85 14.32
N MET A 329 8.08 -9.18 13.36
CA MET A 329 7.11 -8.28 12.75
C MET A 329 5.71 -8.52 13.33
N GLY A 330 5.58 -8.39 14.66
CA GLY A 330 4.32 -8.63 15.35
C GLY A 330 3.29 -7.53 15.13
N HIS A 331 2.01 -7.87 14.91
CA HIS A 331 0.89 -6.92 14.89
C HIS A 331 -0.03 -7.10 16.10
N ARG A 332 -0.80 -6.06 16.46
CA ARG A 332 -1.73 -6.13 17.59
C ARG A 332 -2.82 -7.17 17.29
N ARG A 333 -3.10 -8.02 18.28
CA ARG A 333 -4.10 -9.09 18.19
C ARG A 333 -5.03 -9.09 19.39
N CYS A 334 -6.12 -9.84 19.28
CA CYS A 334 -6.97 -10.14 20.42
C CYS A 334 -6.17 -10.79 21.55
N GLN A 335 -6.38 -10.33 22.78
CA GLN A 335 -5.74 -10.86 23.99
C GLN A 335 -6.21 -12.26 24.40
N ASP A 336 -7.36 -12.71 23.88
CA ASP A 336 -7.73 -14.11 24.02
C ASP A 336 -6.71 -15.01 23.31
N SER A 337 -6.14 -15.96 24.06
CA SER A 337 -5.00 -16.78 23.61
C SER A 337 -5.25 -17.52 22.30
N ARG A 338 -6.46 -18.03 22.04
CA ARG A 338 -6.75 -18.84 20.84
C ARG A 338 -7.41 -18.04 19.73
N CYS A 339 -7.74 -16.78 19.99
CA CYS A 339 -8.40 -15.92 19.02
C CYS A 339 -7.41 -15.40 17.96
N THR A 340 -7.69 -15.71 16.70
CA THR A 340 -6.99 -15.16 15.52
C THR A 340 -7.77 -14.04 14.83
N SER A 341 -8.95 -13.68 15.37
CA SER A 341 -9.81 -12.63 14.80
C SER A 341 -9.16 -11.26 14.90
N GLU A 342 -9.31 -10.48 13.82
CA GLU A 342 -8.79 -9.11 13.72
C GLU A 342 -9.43 -8.19 14.77
N LEU A 343 -8.64 -7.24 15.28
CA LEU A 343 -9.15 -6.16 16.12
C LEU A 343 -9.89 -5.14 15.25
N SER A 344 -11.03 -4.63 15.74
CA SER A 344 -11.73 -3.54 15.05
C SER A 344 -10.93 -2.23 15.03
N ASN A 345 -9.98 -2.09 15.96
CA ASN A 345 -9.08 -0.96 16.08
C ASN A 345 -7.82 -1.43 16.84
N ASN A 346 -6.64 -0.98 16.43
CA ASN A 346 -5.36 -1.29 17.09
C ASN A 346 -5.26 -0.79 18.54
N ARG A 347 -6.19 0.05 19.00
CA ARG A 347 -6.32 0.49 20.39
C ARG A 347 -7.12 -0.46 21.29
N HIS A 348 -7.92 -1.38 20.70
CA HIS A 348 -8.69 -2.34 21.49
C HIS A 348 -7.80 -3.51 21.95
N ARG A 349 -8.09 -4.08 23.12
CA ARG A 349 -7.39 -5.29 23.61
C ARG A 349 -8.04 -6.57 23.11
N PHE A 350 -9.35 -6.52 22.88
CA PHE A 350 -10.14 -7.67 22.43
C PHE A 350 -10.83 -7.37 21.09
N CYS A 351 -11.05 -8.43 20.30
CA CYS A 351 -11.87 -8.36 19.11
C CYS A 351 -13.35 -8.15 19.48
N PHE A 352 -14.21 -7.94 18.48
CA PHE A 352 -15.64 -7.70 18.71
C PHE A 352 -16.31 -8.81 19.53
N GLU A 353 -16.00 -10.08 19.26
CA GLU A 353 -16.58 -11.25 19.94
C GLU A 353 -16.13 -11.35 21.41
N HIS A 354 -14.87 -10.98 21.67
CA HIS A 354 -14.27 -11.04 23.01
C HIS A 354 -14.36 -9.72 23.77
N ARG A 355 -15.11 -8.72 23.27
CA ARG A 355 -15.23 -7.40 23.91
C ARG A 355 -15.74 -7.48 25.35
N HIS A 356 -16.52 -8.51 25.68
CA HIS A 356 -17.00 -8.76 27.04
C HIS A 356 -15.86 -9.02 28.06
N LEU A 357 -14.67 -9.41 27.60
CA LEU A 357 -13.50 -9.60 28.46
C LEU A 357 -12.84 -8.28 28.89
N GLU A 358 -13.21 -7.13 28.30
CA GLU A 358 -12.78 -5.81 28.80
C GLU A 358 -13.33 -5.53 30.22
N ASP A 359 -14.48 -6.13 30.56
CA ASP A 359 -15.10 -6.01 31.88
C ASP A 359 -14.55 -7.02 32.91
N VAL A 360 -13.57 -7.85 32.52
CA VAL A 360 -12.95 -8.87 33.37
C VAL A 360 -11.56 -8.42 33.81
N CYS A 361 -11.16 -8.81 35.03
CA CYS A 361 -9.84 -8.51 35.55
C CYS A 361 -8.74 -9.01 34.60
N SER A 362 -7.76 -8.17 34.33
CA SER A 362 -6.69 -8.44 33.36
C SER A 362 -5.56 -9.31 33.92
N ILE A 363 -5.67 -9.77 35.17
CA ILE A 363 -4.73 -10.71 35.77
C ILE A 363 -5.07 -12.12 35.28
N VAL A 364 -4.10 -12.82 34.70
CA VAL A 364 -4.29 -14.15 34.14
C VAL A 364 -4.75 -15.11 35.26
N GLY A 365 -5.88 -15.79 35.05
CA GLY A 365 -6.50 -16.69 36.02
C GLY A 365 -7.48 -16.01 37.00
N CYS A 366 -7.81 -14.74 36.79
CA CYS A 366 -8.78 -14.00 37.59
C CYS A 366 -10.05 -13.71 36.78
N ASP A 367 -11.17 -14.33 37.15
CA ASP A 367 -12.46 -14.16 36.44
C ASP A 367 -13.38 -13.12 37.10
N THR A 368 -12.89 -12.35 38.07
CA THR A 368 -13.71 -11.29 38.71
C THR A 368 -13.85 -10.07 37.83
N ARG A 369 -14.99 -9.38 37.95
CA ARG A 369 -15.28 -8.16 37.20
C ARG A 369 -14.26 -7.06 37.53
N ALA A 370 -13.76 -6.39 36.50
CA ALA A 370 -12.93 -5.20 36.64
C ALA A 370 -13.74 -4.05 37.26
N VAL A 371 -13.06 -3.18 38.01
CA VAL A 371 -13.69 -1.95 38.51
C VAL A 371 -13.88 -1.00 37.32
N PRO A 372 -15.04 -0.32 37.19
CA PRO A 372 -15.26 0.60 36.08
C PRO A 372 -14.15 1.65 35.95
N GLY A 373 -13.53 1.73 34.78
CA GLY A 373 -12.42 2.65 34.49
C GLY A 373 -11.03 2.10 34.81
N THR A 374 -10.92 0.88 35.34
CA THR A 374 -9.65 0.18 35.57
C THR A 374 -9.62 -1.14 34.80
N LYS A 375 -8.45 -1.79 34.77
CA LYS A 375 -8.24 -3.12 34.17
C LYS A 375 -8.14 -4.23 35.22
N SER A 376 -8.18 -3.88 36.51
CA SER A 376 -8.12 -4.80 37.65
C SER A 376 -9.46 -4.88 38.41
N CYS A 377 -9.70 -5.98 39.11
CA CYS A 377 -10.81 -6.08 40.07
C CYS A 377 -10.48 -5.36 41.38
N ALA A 378 -11.42 -5.32 42.32
CA ALA A 378 -11.25 -4.65 43.62
C ALA A 378 -10.24 -5.35 44.58
N ASP A 379 -9.57 -6.42 44.13
CA ASP A 379 -8.49 -7.03 44.90
C ASP A 379 -7.31 -6.04 45.05
N PRO A 380 -6.85 -5.78 46.29
CA PRO A 380 -5.76 -4.82 46.52
C PRO A 380 -4.47 -5.19 45.79
N GLY A 381 -4.15 -6.48 45.67
CA GLY A 381 -2.97 -6.95 44.95
C GLY A 381 -3.07 -6.66 43.46
N HIS A 382 -4.21 -6.95 42.83
CA HIS A 382 -4.42 -6.68 41.41
C HIS A 382 -4.46 -5.18 41.08
N THR A 383 -5.04 -4.37 41.96
CA THR A 383 -5.04 -2.91 41.85
C THR A 383 -3.61 -2.37 41.93
N GLU A 384 -2.80 -2.90 42.84
CA GLU A 384 -1.40 -2.52 43.00
C GLU A 384 -0.54 -2.94 41.79
N MET A 385 -0.80 -4.12 41.21
CA MET A 385 -0.16 -4.55 39.95
C MET A 385 -0.45 -3.57 38.80
N GLU A 386 -1.71 -3.13 38.66
CA GLU A 386 -2.11 -2.15 37.64
C GLU A 386 -1.42 -0.79 37.86
N ARG A 387 -1.38 -0.32 39.13
CA ARG A 387 -0.67 0.93 39.50
C ARG A 387 0.80 0.87 39.11
N LEU A 388 1.51 -0.19 39.48
CA LEU A 388 2.92 -0.39 39.19
C LEU A 388 3.21 -0.42 37.68
N HIS A 389 2.33 -1.04 36.89
CA HIS A 389 2.44 -1.06 35.43
C HIS A 389 2.34 0.36 34.82
N TYR A 390 1.34 1.16 35.22
CA TYR A 390 1.20 2.52 34.68
C TYR A 390 2.27 3.49 35.19
N GLU A 391 2.74 3.37 36.43
CA GLU A 391 3.85 4.17 36.94
C GLU A 391 5.13 3.93 36.16
N ARG A 392 5.38 2.68 35.74
CA ARG A 392 6.47 2.37 34.82
C ARG A 392 6.28 3.08 33.48
N GLY A 393 5.08 3.00 32.88
CA GLY A 393 4.79 3.66 31.60
C GLY A 393 5.05 5.17 31.63
N ARG A 394 4.91 5.79 32.81
CA ARG A 394 5.17 7.22 33.06
C ARG A 394 6.60 7.53 33.55
N ALA A 395 7.43 6.53 33.81
CA ALA A 395 8.79 6.73 34.32
C ALA A 395 9.71 7.36 33.26
N ALA A 396 10.48 8.37 33.66
CA ALA A 396 11.33 9.15 32.76
C ALA A 396 12.37 8.31 31.98
N PHE A 397 12.86 7.21 32.56
CA PHE A 397 13.81 6.31 31.89
C PHE A 397 13.14 5.53 30.74
N THR A 398 11.93 5.04 30.94
CA THR A 398 11.14 4.35 29.90
C THR A 398 10.73 5.32 28.79
N LEU A 399 10.35 6.54 29.15
CA LEU A 399 10.08 7.61 28.17
C LEU A 399 11.32 7.98 27.36
N ARG A 400 12.51 8.06 28.00
CA ARG A 400 13.78 8.37 27.33
C ARG A 400 14.20 7.25 26.37
N ASP A 401 14.02 5.99 26.74
CA ASP A 401 14.34 4.84 25.90
C ASP A 401 13.40 4.75 24.68
N ARG A 402 12.10 4.97 24.88
CA ARG A 402 11.11 5.15 23.79
C ARG A 402 11.49 6.29 22.86
N LEU A 403 11.86 7.45 23.42
CA LEU A 403 12.35 8.61 22.64
C LEU A 403 13.62 8.29 21.87
N GLN A 404 14.53 7.49 22.41
CA GLN A 404 15.77 7.10 21.76
C GLN A 404 15.53 6.12 20.60
N LYS A 405 14.69 5.09 20.80
CA LYS A 405 14.24 4.19 19.73
C LYS A 405 13.48 4.94 18.62
N HIS A 406 12.57 5.85 19.01
CA HIS A 406 11.85 6.70 18.07
C HIS A 406 12.79 7.65 17.28
N ARG A 407 13.85 8.18 17.91
CA ARG A 407 14.88 9.00 17.23
C ARG A 407 15.81 8.22 16.31
N LEU A 408 15.94 6.90 16.49
CA LEU A 408 16.65 6.03 15.55
C LEU A 408 15.80 5.76 14.31
N ALA A 409 14.47 5.71 14.45
CA ALA A 409 13.51 5.56 13.35
C ALA A 409 13.14 6.87 12.64
N HIS A 410 13.33 8.03 13.30
CA HIS A 410 12.95 9.35 12.79
C HIS A 410 14.02 10.44 13.08
N PRO A 411 14.45 11.25 12.09
CA PRO A 411 15.48 12.28 12.27
C PRO A 411 15.15 13.36 13.32
N LYS A 412 16.21 14.01 13.84
CA LYS A 412 16.27 14.86 15.05
C LYS A 412 15.32 16.09 15.12
N ASP A 413 14.71 16.53 14.03
CA ASP A 413 14.06 17.85 13.96
C ASP A 413 12.54 17.85 14.17
N GLN A 414 11.96 16.82 14.80
CA GLN A 414 10.50 16.76 14.97
C GLN A 414 10.04 16.62 16.42
N SER A 415 9.31 17.65 16.86
CA SER A 415 8.43 17.67 18.04
C SER A 415 7.06 17.05 17.69
N LEU A 416 7.03 15.78 17.32
CA LEU A 416 5.76 15.05 17.29
C LEU A 416 5.46 14.53 18.69
N PRO A 417 4.21 14.61 19.17
CA PRO A 417 3.83 13.88 20.36
C PRO A 417 4.10 12.39 20.08
N VAL A 418 4.95 11.77 20.89
CA VAL A 418 5.04 10.31 20.96
C VAL A 418 3.62 9.85 21.30
N PRO A 419 2.95 9.01 20.49
CA PRO A 419 1.65 8.49 20.88
C PRO A 419 1.82 7.83 22.25
N GLU A 420 0.98 8.20 23.22
CA GLU A 420 1.05 7.64 24.58
C GLU A 420 0.93 6.10 24.57
N ASP A 421 0.42 5.53 23.48
CA ASP A 421 0.05 4.11 23.29
C ASP A 421 1.08 3.24 22.52
N VAL A 422 2.31 3.74 22.24
CA VAL A 422 3.37 2.85 21.72
C VAL A 422 3.94 2.04 22.89
N ASP A 423 3.28 0.92 23.20
CA ASP A 423 3.84 -0.14 24.05
C ASP A 423 4.97 -0.82 23.27
N ASP A 424 6.15 -0.23 23.32
CA ASP A 424 7.39 -0.79 22.79
C ASP A 424 8.12 -1.63 23.86
N ASP A 425 7.35 -2.36 24.68
CA ASP A 425 7.89 -3.19 25.75
C ASP A 425 8.15 -4.61 25.24
N GLU A 426 9.33 -4.80 24.66
CA GLU A 426 9.86 -6.10 24.18
C GLU A 426 10.37 -6.99 25.34
N GLY A 427 9.93 -6.75 26.58
CA GLY A 427 10.35 -7.49 27.76
C GLY A 427 9.21 -8.29 28.39
N MET A 428 9.50 -9.49 28.88
CA MET A 428 8.50 -10.27 29.63
C MET A 428 8.33 -9.65 31.04
N GLU A 429 7.14 -9.12 31.32
CA GLU A 429 6.75 -8.62 32.65
C GLU A 429 5.96 -9.67 33.44
N TRP A 430 6.28 -9.85 34.72
CA TRP A 430 5.43 -10.57 35.67
C TRP A 430 5.48 -9.94 37.05
N PHE A 431 4.47 -10.21 37.86
CA PHE A 431 4.33 -9.71 39.22
C PHE A 431 4.51 -10.86 40.21
N GLU A 432 5.23 -10.61 41.29
CA GLU A 432 5.35 -11.57 42.39
C GLU A 432 4.69 -10.99 43.64
N LEU A 433 3.85 -11.81 44.28
CA LEU A 433 3.34 -11.53 45.62
C LEU A 433 4.23 -12.24 46.64
N ASP A 434 4.86 -11.48 47.53
CA ASP A 434 5.62 -12.05 48.64
C ASP A 434 4.71 -12.57 49.76
N GLY A 435 5.29 -13.29 50.73
CA GLY A 435 4.56 -13.85 51.87
C GLY A 435 3.86 -12.83 52.77
N ASN A 436 4.11 -11.52 52.58
CA ASN A 436 3.49 -10.42 53.31
C ASN A 436 2.41 -9.69 52.47
N GLY A 437 2.14 -10.15 51.25
CA GLY A 437 1.17 -9.55 50.33
C GLY A 437 1.67 -8.33 49.57
N GLN A 438 2.99 -8.07 49.56
CA GLN A 438 3.57 -6.98 48.79
C GLN A 438 3.81 -7.41 47.34
N VAL A 439 3.35 -6.58 46.39
CA VAL A 439 3.51 -6.81 44.94
C VAL A 439 4.87 -6.28 44.48
N GLN A 440 5.64 -7.10 43.79
CA GLN A 440 6.88 -6.71 43.12
C GLN A 440 6.79 -6.94 41.62
N LEU A 441 7.13 -5.92 40.83
CA LEU A 441 7.26 -6.04 39.38
C LEU A 441 8.64 -6.61 39.03
N GLN A 442 8.66 -7.74 38.32
CA GLN A 442 9.85 -8.40 37.81
C GLN A 442 9.94 -8.27 36.29
N ARG A 443 11.17 -8.40 35.76
CA ARG A 443 11.45 -8.32 34.32
C ARG A 443 12.35 -9.47 33.88
N GLY A 444 12.05 -10.01 32.70
CA GLY A 444 12.91 -10.92 31.97
C GLY A 444 13.21 -10.39 30.57
N ILE A 445 14.32 -10.88 30.01
CA ILE A 445 14.58 -10.75 28.57
C ILE A 445 13.62 -11.71 27.87
N ASP A 446 12.84 -11.21 26.91
CA ASP A 446 12.10 -12.09 26.00
C ASP A 446 13.15 -12.89 25.20
N PRO A 447 13.15 -14.24 25.25
CA PRO A 447 14.10 -15.05 24.48
C PRO A 447 14.01 -14.80 22.96
N GLY A 448 12.99 -14.08 22.48
CA GLY A 448 12.82 -13.73 21.08
C GLY A 448 12.17 -14.86 20.30
N SER A 449 12.32 -14.85 18.99
CA SER A 449 11.79 -15.88 18.08
C SER A 449 12.63 -17.15 18.12
N ILE A 450 12.68 -17.82 19.28
CA ILE A 450 13.31 -19.12 19.46
C ILE A 450 12.21 -20.16 19.62
N GLY A 451 12.31 -21.26 18.88
CA GLY A 451 11.35 -22.37 18.95
C GLY A 451 11.22 -22.93 20.36
N VAL A 452 9.99 -23.14 20.81
CA VAL A 452 9.68 -23.72 22.13
C VAL A 452 9.09 -25.12 21.98
N GLU A 453 9.48 -26.04 22.87
CA GLU A 453 8.84 -27.36 22.96
C GLU A 453 7.35 -27.24 23.31
N ASP A 454 6.52 -28.09 22.70
CA ASP A 454 5.07 -28.13 22.94
C ASP A 454 4.70 -28.47 24.41
N SER A 455 5.62 -29.11 25.13
CA SER A 455 5.46 -29.62 26.50
C SER A 455 5.69 -28.58 27.60
N ILE A 456 5.83 -27.30 27.27
CA ILE A 456 5.91 -26.23 28.28
C ILE A 456 4.54 -25.56 28.39
N PRO A 457 3.63 -26.04 29.28
CA PRO A 457 2.58 -25.16 29.78
C PRO A 457 3.25 -23.91 30.31
N CYS A 458 2.74 -22.74 29.91
CA CYS A 458 3.05 -21.44 30.49
C CYS A 458 3.29 -21.64 32.00
N GLU A 459 4.55 -21.55 32.47
CA GLU A 459 4.94 -22.08 33.78
C GLU A 459 4.13 -21.43 34.91
N ALA A 460 3.04 -22.08 35.27
CA ALA A 460 2.23 -21.82 36.45
C ALA A 460 2.29 -23.08 37.33
N THR A 461 3.50 -23.53 37.64
CA THR A 461 3.69 -24.61 38.62
C THR A 461 4.97 -24.39 39.39
N LYS A 462 4.85 -23.85 40.62
CA LYS A 462 5.49 -24.41 41.83
C LYS A 462 5.01 -23.78 43.16
N SER A 463 4.70 -24.71 44.09
CA SER A 463 4.48 -24.70 45.56
C SER A 463 3.52 -23.70 46.23
N ASP A 464 2.62 -24.24 47.06
CA ASP A 464 1.70 -23.54 47.99
C ASP A 464 2.40 -22.66 49.06
N THR A 465 3.73 -22.64 49.11
CA THR A 465 4.54 -21.93 50.12
C THR A 465 5.57 -20.95 49.54
N GLY A 466 5.55 -20.67 48.23
CA GLY A 466 6.48 -19.72 47.57
C GLY A 466 5.78 -18.48 46.98
N ASN A 467 6.58 -17.47 46.59
CA ASN A 467 6.08 -16.27 45.90
C ASN A 467 5.23 -16.66 44.69
N ARG A 468 3.98 -16.20 44.65
CA ARG A 468 3.08 -16.48 43.51
C ARG A 468 3.41 -15.53 42.37
N LYS A 469 3.71 -16.08 41.20
CA LYS A 469 3.93 -15.33 39.96
C LYS A 469 2.59 -15.10 39.26
N TYR A 470 2.29 -13.84 38.96
CA TYR A 470 1.12 -13.39 38.22
C TYR A 470 1.55 -12.76 36.90
N LYS A 471 0.89 -13.14 35.82
CA LYS A 471 0.98 -12.43 34.54
C LYS A 471 -0.23 -11.50 34.41
N ALA A 472 -0.04 -10.33 33.83
CA ALA A 472 -1.10 -9.36 33.61
C ALA A 472 -1.17 -8.96 32.13
N LEU A 473 -2.39 -8.78 31.62
CA LEU A 473 -2.69 -8.39 30.25
C LEU A 473 -3.09 -6.92 30.15
N PHE A 474 -2.38 -6.03 30.84
CA PHE A 474 -2.74 -4.60 30.87
C PHE A 474 -2.52 -3.89 29.53
N GLY A 475 -1.46 -4.23 28.79
CA GLY A 475 -1.18 -3.72 27.44
C GLY A 475 -1.70 -4.62 26.32
N GLY A 476 -1.85 -4.11 25.09
CA GLY A 476 -2.34 -4.93 23.97
C GLY A 476 -1.38 -6.08 23.61
N LEU A 477 -1.90 -7.27 23.30
CA LEU A 477 -1.06 -8.40 22.88
C LEU A 477 -0.64 -8.24 21.41
N ARG A 478 0.55 -8.73 21.07
CA ARG A 478 1.04 -8.79 19.69
C ARG A 478 1.15 -10.24 19.25
N THR A 479 1.13 -10.48 17.94
CA THR A 479 1.56 -11.77 17.40
C THR A 479 3.02 -12.01 17.75
N HIS A 480 3.38 -13.27 17.96
CA HIS A 480 4.71 -13.68 18.39
C HIS A 480 5.75 -13.32 17.32
N ASN A 481 5.57 -13.84 16.11
CA ASN A 481 6.44 -13.55 14.97
C ASN A 481 5.74 -13.84 13.64
N GLU A 482 6.36 -13.39 12.56
CA GLU A 482 6.10 -13.86 11.21
C GLU A 482 7.17 -14.89 10.87
N GLN A 483 6.78 -16.16 10.79
CA GLN A 483 7.67 -17.24 10.39
C GLN A 483 7.83 -17.22 8.87
N ILE A 484 9.06 -17.27 8.38
CA ILE A 484 9.37 -17.30 6.96
C ILE A 484 10.14 -18.56 6.59
N LEU A 485 9.93 -19.04 5.36
CA LEU A 485 10.74 -20.06 4.72
C LEU A 485 11.53 -19.43 3.59
N VAL A 486 12.86 -19.56 3.65
CA VAL A 486 13.79 -18.83 2.79
C VAL A 486 14.74 -19.81 2.12
N ARG A 487 14.92 -19.65 0.82
CA ARG A 487 15.96 -20.36 0.06
C ARG A 487 17.33 -19.73 0.35
N PRO A 488 18.45 -20.47 0.25
CA PRO A 488 19.81 -19.94 0.51
C PRO A 488 20.22 -18.68 -0.27
N CYS A 489 19.52 -18.38 -1.37
CA CYS A 489 19.68 -17.23 -2.23
C CYS A 489 18.98 -15.96 -1.68
N GLY A 490 18.27 -16.06 -0.56
CA GLY A 490 17.50 -14.98 0.05
C GLY A 490 16.05 -14.87 -0.45
N VAL A 491 15.60 -15.79 -1.32
CA VAL A 491 14.22 -15.80 -1.81
C VAL A 491 13.32 -16.38 -0.73
N ILE A 492 12.40 -15.57 -0.22
CA ILE A 492 11.30 -16.03 0.65
C ILE A 492 10.32 -16.80 -0.23
N VAL A 493 9.96 -18.02 0.16
CA VAL A 493 9.05 -18.90 -0.59
C VAL A 493 7.70 -19.12 0.11
N SER A 494 7.64 -18.83 1.41
CA SER A 494 6.41 -18.89 2.19
C SER A 494 6.57 -18.07 3.47
N ARG A 495 5.44 -17.63 4.03
CA ARG A 495 5.36 -16.96 5.33
C ARG A 495 4.07 -17.33 6.06
N ALA A 496 4.11 -17.31 7.38
CA ALA A 496 2.94 -17.51 8.23
C ALA A 496 3.03 -16.69 9.52
N THR A 497 1.89 -16.14 9.95
CA THR A 497 1.76 -15.46 11.24
C THR A 497 1.65 -16.47 12.37
N PHE A 498 2.55 -16.39 13.34
CA PHE A 498 2.54 -17.20 14.54
C PHE A 498 2.03 -16.34 15.71
N TYR A 499 0.90 -16.76 16.29
CA TYR A 499 0.10 -15.91 17.16
C TYR A 499 0.58 -15.91 18.61
N ASN A 500 0.84 -17.09 19.19
CA ASN A 500 1.15 -17.25 20.63
C ASN A 500 2.61 -17.55 20.90
N ALA A 501 3.18 -18.45 20.12
CA ALA A 501 4.52 -18.99 20.32
C ALA A 501 5.00 -19.61 19.00
N GLU A 502 6.31 -19.66 18.86
CA GLU A 502 7.01 -20.47 17.88
C GLU A 502 7.09 -21.92 18.36
N ALA A 503 5.94 -22.57 18.51
CA ALA A 503 5.92 -23.97 18.89
C ALA A 503 6.52 -24.83 17.76
N VAL A 504 7.40 -25.78 18.09
CA VAL A 504 8.08 -26.62 17.10
C VAL A 504 7.07 -27.38 16.23
N SER A 505 5.98 -27.88 16.79
CA SER A 505 4.86 -28.47 16.04
C SER A 505 4.30 -27.54 14.96
N ASN A 506 4.06 -26.27 15.29
CA ASN A 506 3.52 -25.29 14.36
C ASN A 506 4.50 -25.00 13.22
N VAL A 507 5.81 -24.99 13.50
CA VAL A 507 6.84 -24.83 12.46
C VAL A 507 6.85 -26.03 11.53
N LEU A 508 6.80 -27.25 12.06
CA LEU A 508 6.75 -28.48 11.26
C LEU A 508 5.49 -28.52 10.38
N LEU A 509 4.30 -28.23 10.94
CA LEU A 509 3.03 -28.12 10.19
C LEU A 509 3.12 -27.06 9.09
N PHE A 510 3.74 -25.92 9.38
CA PHE A 510 3.91 -24.84 8.41
C PHE A 510 4.81 -25.26 7.23
N VAL A 511 5.93 -25.94 7.52
CA VAL A 511 6.84 -26.49 6.49
C VAL A 511 6.12 -27.53 5.65
N GLU A 512 5.46 -28.50 6.27
CA GLU A 512 4.72 -29.55 5.57
C GLU A 512 3.65 -28.95 4.64
N LYS A 513 2.82 -28.04 5.17
CA LYS A 513 1.79 -27.37 4.38
C LYS A 513 2.39 -26.59 3.21
N THR A 514 3.49 -25.88 3.43
CA THR A 514 4.17 -25.10 2.38
C THR A 514 4.63 -25.99 1.24
N PHE A 515 5.16 -27.18 1.52
CA PHE A 515 5.66 -28.10 0.48
C PHE A 515 4.63 -29.13 0.01
N SER A 516 3.38 -29.00 0.45
CA SER A 516 2.23 -29.78 -0.03
C SER A 516 1.41 -29.06 -1.10
N VAL A 517 1.69 -27.77 -1.36
CA VAL A 517 0.99 -26.98 -2.39
C VAL A 517 1.44 -27.37 -3.80
N PRO A 518 0.63 -27.12 -4.84
CA PRO A 518 1.02 -27.36 -6.22
C PRO A 518 2.34 -26.66 -6.60
N ARG A 519 3.15 -27.29 -7.45
CA ARG A 519 4.46 -26.80 -7.94
C ARG A 519 5.58 -26.75 -6.88
N ALA A 520 5.32 -27.09 -5.63
CA ALA A 520 6.36 -27.15 -4.61
C ALA A 520 7.27 -28.36 -4.82
N PHE A 521 8.56 -28.16 -4.56
CA PHE A 521 9.54 -29.24 -4.47
C PHE A 521 9.90 -29.42 -3.00
N LYS A 522 9.67 -30.63 -2.45
CA LYS A 522 10.03 -30.97 -1.07
C LYS A 522 11.55 -30.88 -0.94
N PRO A 523 12.09 -30.05 -0.04
CA PRO A 523 13.53 -29.93 0.15
C PRO A 523 14.07 -31.16 0.88
N GLU A 524 15.31 -31.54 0.56
CA GLU A 524 16.01 -32.66 1.21
C GLU A 524 16.46 -32.30 2.64
N HIS A 525 16.69 -31.00 2.89
CA HIS A 525 17.14 -30.50 4.19
C HIS A 525 16.38 -29.25 4.63
N PHE A 526 15.98 -29.26 5.90
CA PHE A 526 15.42 -28.13 6.61
C PHE A 526 16.43 -27.64 7.67
N VAL A 527 16.68 -26.34 7.68
CA VAL A 527 17.52 -25.67 8.68
C VAL A 527 16.65 -24.73 9.51
N TYR A 528 16.74 -24.89 10.83
CA TYR A 528 15.95 -24.16 11.80
C TYR A 528 16.72 -24.01 13.11
N ASP A 529 16.49 -22.92 13.84
CA ASP A 529 17.25 -22.62 15.06
C ASP A 529 17.07 -23.70 16.13
N THR A 530 15.85 -24.22 16.29
CA THR A 530 15.54 -25.32 17.23
C THR A 530 15.49 -26.68 16.53
N ASN A 531 16.48 -26.95 15.68
CA ASN A 531 16.59 -28.17 14.86
C ASN A 531 16.59 -29.48 15.66
N CYS A 532 17.19 -29.50 16.86
CA CYS A 532 17.27 -30.70 17.68
C CYS A 532 15.89 -31.16 18.14
N ASP A 533 15.05 -30.23 18.61
CA ASP A 533 13.73 -30.53 19.13
C ASP A 533 12.77 -30.86 17.99
N ALA A 534 12.89 -30.14 16.86
CA ALA A 534 12.20 -30.48 15.62
C ALA A 534 12.51 -31.93 15.18
N LYS A 535 13.78 -32.33 15.21
CA LYS A 535 14.18 -33.71 14.88
C LYS A 535 13.60 -34.72 15.88
N GLN A 536 13.64 -34.43 17.17
CA GLN A 536 13.07 -35.32 18.18
C GLN A 536 11.57 -35.52 17.98
N GLN A 537 10.82 -34.46 17.71
CA GLN A 537 9.39 -34.50 17.48
C GLN A 537 9.02 -35.29 16.22
N VAL A 538 9.73 -35.08 15.11
CA VAL A 538 9.54 -35.86 13.88
C VAL A 538 9.82 -37.35 14.11
N LEU A 539 10.89 -37.69 14.85
CA LEU A 539 11.23 -39.08 15.17
C LEU A 539 10.24 -39.73 16.14
N ALA A 540 9.59 -38.96 17.01
CA ALA A 540 8.57 -39.45 17.92
C ALA A 540 7.23 -39.73 17.22
N HIS A 541 6.94 -39.02 16.12
CA HIS A 541 5.69 -39.12 15.36
C HIS A 541 5.91 -39.37 13.86
N PRO A 542 6.62 -40.45 13.46
CA PRO A 542 7.05 -40.65 12.07
C PRO A 542 5.88 -40.79 11.08
N GLU A 543 4.70 -41.24 11.52
CA GLU A 543 3.50 -41.37 10.66
C GLU A 543 2.83 -40.02 10.34
N GLU A 544 3.10 -38.97 11.12
CA GLU A 544 2.55 -37.62 10.90
C GLU A 544 3.39 -36.81 9.90
N TRP A 545 4.64 -37.20 9.64
CA TRP A 545 5.63 -36.37 8.93
C TRP A 545 6.31 -37.07 7.74
N SER A 546 5.87 -38.28 7.38
CA SER A 546 6.46 -39.11 6.30
C SER A 546 6.19 -38.58 4.90
#